data_AF-A0A3E0G6A4-F1
#
_entry.id   AF-A0A3E0G6A4-F1
#
_cell.length_a   1.000
_cell.length_b   1.000
_cell.length_c   1.000
_cell.angle_alpha   90.00
_cell.angle_beta   90.00
_cell.angle_gamma   90.00
#
_symmetry.space_group_name_H-M   'P 1'
#
loop_
_entity.id
_entity.type
_entity.pdbx_description
1 polymer ?
#
loop_
_entity_poly.entity_id
_entity_poly.type
_entity_poly.pdbx_seq_one_letter_code
_entity_poly.pdbx_strand_id
1 'polypeptide(L)'
;MAMTEPERTPAGAADTRRTDVVELSVPRHDLGMETELRVQAAVWLLDDGPLAFLFCDDPRRTAETTAAGESVDLLFSTVHEFGLPWLHPDDELTFAPAAGWWCRVEGQDQITVEWPGPTGYPFLFDLDLPWPPGWWDAARARGFVVLLCGRFASLGEREPYDVLMAAAADGGLAGGAVPFESRRGV
;
A
#
# COMPACT_ATOMS: atom_id res chain seq x y z
N MET A 1 22.79 38.48 37.69
CA MET A 1 21.93 37.32 38.02
C MET A 1 21.01 37.10 36.84
N ALA A 2 21.38 36.18 35.95
CA ALA A 2 20.56 35.83 34.79
C ALA A 2 19.77 34.56 35.16
N MET A 3 18.45 34.62 35.02
CA MET A 3 17.56 33.48 35.16
C MET A 3 17.63 32.66 33.88
N THR A 4 18.15 31.44 33.97
CA THR A 4 18.12 30.46 32.89
C THR A 4 16.71 29.89 32.79
N GLU A 5 16.06 30.07 31.63
CA GLU A 5 14.81 29.39 31.29
C GLU A 5 15.04 27.88 31.21
N PRO A 6 14.11 27.03 31.66
CA PRO A 6 14.22 25.59 31.51
C PRO A 6 13.98 25.20 30.04
N GLU A 7 14.95 24.48 29.46
CA GLU A 7 14.78 23.73 28.21
C GLU A 7 13.48 22.90 28.28
N ARG A 8 12.53 23.22 27.40
CA ARG A 8 11.45 22.29 27.09
C ARG A 8 12.06 21.13 26.33
N THR A 9 12.26 20.02 27.03
CA THR A 9 12.40 18.69 26.41
C THR A 9 11.21 18.46 25.47
N PRO A 10 11.40 18.19 24.17
CA PRO A 10 10.29 17.78 23.33
C PRO A 10 9.72 16.47 23.88
N ALA A 11 8.41 16.45 24.08
CA ALA A 11 7.66 15.29 24.50
C ALA A 11 7.98 14.10 23.59
N GLY A 12 8.19 12.93 24.21
CA GLY A 12 8.59 11.71 23.53
C GLY A 12 7.76 11.40 22.29
N ALA A 13 8.46 11.09 21.20
CA ALA A 13 7.89 10.38 20.07
C ALA A 13 7.29 9.08 20.60
N ALA A 14 5.95 9.00 20.61
CA ALA A 14 5.26 7.78 20.93
C ALA A 14 5.58 6.75 19.84
N ASP A 15 6.47 5.84 20.20
CA ASP A 15 6.72 4.60 19.49
C ASP A 15 5.44 3.74 19.57
N THR A 16 4.61 3.78 18.53
CA THR A 16 3.42 2.92 18.45
C THR A 16 3.05 2.63 16.99
N ARG A 17 4.03 2.13 16.23
CA ARG A 17 3.85 1.65 14.85
C ARG A 17 3.58 0.14 14.90
N ARG A 18 2.30 -0.26 14.84
CA ARG A 18 1.94 -1.68 14.85
C ARG A 18 1.73 -2.17 13.41
N THR A 19 2.76 -2.80 12.86
CA THR A 19 2.72 -3.47 11.57
C THR A 19 2.57 -4.97 11.82
N ASP A 20 1.42 -5.55 11.51
CA ASP A 20 1.28 -7.02 11.45
C ASP A 20 1.47 -7.42 9.98
N VAL A 21 2.50 -8.21 9.69
CA VAL A 21 2.86 -8.62 8.33
C VAL A 21 2.28 -9.99 8.04
N VAL A 22 1.46 -10.09 6.98
CA VAL A 22 1.01 -11.36 6.41
C VAL A 22 1.55 -11.42 4.99
N GLU A 23 2.17 -12.53 4.60
CA GLU A 23 2.58 -12.77 3.22
C GLU A 23 1.57 -13.72 2.57
N LEU A 24 1.03 -13.34 1.41
CA LEU A 24 0.15 -14.18 0.61
C LEU A 24 0.77 -14.46 -0.76
N SER A 25 0.35 -15.56 -1.38
CA SER A 25 0.60 -15.88 -2.79
C SER A 25 -0.70 -15.69 -3.57
N VAL A 26 -0.71 -14.81 -4.57
CA VAL A 26 -1.89 -14.55 -5.42
C VAL A 26 -1.72 -15.25 -6.78
N PRO A 27 -2.73 -15.97 -7.31
CA PRO A 27 -2.68 -16.56 -8.66
C PRO A 27 -2.91 -15.52 -9.76
N ARG A 28 -2.20 -15.64 -10.89
CA ARG A 28 -2.30 -14.73 -12.05
C ARG A 28 -2.71 -15.50 -13.31
N HIS A 29 -3.80 -15.11 -13.98
CA HIS A 29 -4.37 -15.88 -15.12
C HIS A 29 -4.06 -15.31 -16.52
N ASP A 30 -3.63 -14.06 -16.63
CA ASP A 30 -3.47 -13.30 -17.88
C ASP A 30 -2.20 -13.64 -18.69
N LEU A 31 -1.18 -14.26 -18.08
CA LEU A 31 0.06 -14.65 -18.77
C LEU A 31 0.24 -16.17 -18.97
N GLY A 32 -0.72 -16.99 -18.53
CA GLY A 32 -0.49 -18.43 -18.37
C GLY A 32 0.66 -18.74 -17.41
N MET A 33 1.06 -17.77 -16.57
CA MET A 33 2.11 -17.86 -15.56
C MET A 33 1.57 -17.41 -14.21
N GLU A 34 1.76 -18.24 -13.18
CA GLU A 34 1.51 -17.84 -11.79
C GLU A 34 2.58 -16.83 -11.35
N THR A 35 2.19 -15.57 -11.19
CA THR A 35 3.03 -14.56 -10.52
C THR A 35 2.51 -14.41 -9.11
N GLU A 36 3.29 -14.85 -8.12
CA GLU A 36 2.95 -14.68 -6.73
C GLU A 36 3.17 -13.23 -6.34
N LEU A 37 2.09 -12.48 -6.13
CA LEU A 37 2.17 -11.16 -5.48
C LEU A 37 2.11 -11.33 -3.97
N ARG A 38 2.96 -10.59 -3.26
CA ARG A 38 2.94 -10.49 -1.81
C ARG A 38 2.12 -9.28 -1.41
N VAL A 39 1.05 -9.50 -0.65
CA VAL A 39 0.23 -8.40 -0.12
C VAL A 39 0.29 -8.33 1.40
N GLN A 40 0.50 -7.13 1.95
CA GLN A 40 0.59 -6.87 3.39
C GLN A 40 -0.40 -5.76 3.78
N ALA A 41 -1.00 -5.86 4.97
CA ALA A 41 -1.85 -4.80 5.53
C ALA A 41 -1.15 -4.16 6.75
N ALA A 42 -1.25 -2.83 6.91
CA ALA A 42 -0.70 -2.15 8.09
C ALA A 42 -1.58 -0.98 8.53
N VAL A 43 -1.45 -0.61 9.81
CA VAL A 43 -2.01 0.64 10.33
C VAL A 43 -0.88 1.53 10.78
N TRP A 44 -0.77 2.71 10.20
CA TRP A 44 0.18 3.72 10.68
C TRP A 44 -0.55 4.85 11.37
N LEU A 45 0.03 5.30 12.48
CA LEU A 45 -0.41 6.50 13.18
C LEU A 45 0.30 7.70 12.57
N LEU A 46 -0.48 8.58 11.95
CA LEU A 46 -0.04 9.89 11.48
C LEU A 46 -0.52 10.96 12.46
N ASP A 47 -0.02 12.18 12.32
CA ASP A 47 -0.42 13.31 13.18
C ASP A 47 -1.93 13.57 13.14
N ASP A 48 -2.56 13.35 11.97
CA ASP A 48 -4.00 13.50 11.78
C ASP A 48 -4.81 12.25 12.16
N GLY A 49 -4.18 11.23 12.76
CA GLY A 49 -4.82 9.98 13.19
C GLY A 49 -4.44 8.75 12.34
N PRO A 50 -4.97 7.56 12.68
CA PRO A 50 -4.61 6.32 12.02
C PRO A 50 -4.99 6.29 10.54
N LEU A 51 -4.18 5.59 9.75
CA LEU A 51 -4.41 5.34 8.34
C LEU A 51 -4.13 3.87 8.01
N ALA A 52 -5.03 3.29 7.23
CA ALA A 52 -4.98 1.90 6.77
C ALA A 52 -4.19 1.81 5.47
N PHE A 53 -3.21 0.91 5.42
CA PHE A 53 -2.36 0.66 4.26
C PHE A 53 -2.51 -0.77 3.76
N LEU A 54 -2.40 -0.92 2.45
CA LEU A 54 -2.17 -2.17 1.73
C LEU A 54 -0.90 -2.01 0.90
N PHE A 55 0.02 -2.97 1.01
CA PHE A 55 1.25 -3.02 0.23
C PHE A 55 1.19 -4.23 -0.67
N CYS A 56 1.48 -4.05 -1.95
CA CYS A 56 1.58 -5.13 -2.93
C CYS A 56 2.98 -5.11 -3.55
N ASP A 57 3.70 -6.22 -3.42
CA ASP A 57 5.04 -6.43 -3.99
C ASP A 57 5.01 -7.62 -4.96
N ASP A 58 5.85 -7.58 -5.98
CA ASP A 58 6.21 -8.76 -6.76
C ASP A 58 7.58 -9.28 -6.27
N PRO A 59 7.62 -10.28 -5.37
CA PRO A 59 8.87 -10.84 -4.85
C PRO A 59 9.79 -11.40 -5.94
N ARG A 60 9.24 -11.82 -7.09
CA ARG A 60 10.03 -12.33 -8.22
C ARG A 60 10.59 -11.20 -9.08
N ARG A 61 10.12 -9.96 -8.88
CA ARG A 61 10.56 -8.76 -9.60
C ARG A 61 10.44 -8.97 -11.10
N THR A 62 9.28 -9.44 -11.53
CA THR A 62 9.00 -9.76 -12.93
C THR A 62 9.16 -8.47 -13.72
N ALA A 63 10.10 -8.49 -14.67
CA ALA A 63 10.34 -7.33 -15.52
C ALA A 63 9.67 -7.48 -16.88
N GLU A 64 9.15 -6.37 -17.38
CA GLU A 64 8.75 -6.20 -18.77
C GLU A 64 9.80 -5.36 -19.50
N THR A 65 10.06 -5.68 -20.76
CA THR A 65 10.89 -4.85 -21.63
C THR A 65 10.00 -3.89 -22.40
N THR A 66 10.15 -2.59 -22.18
CA THR A 66 9.42 -1.56 -22.92
C THR A 66 9.82 -1.55 -24.39
N ALA A 67 9.04 -0.86 -25.24
CA ALA A 67 9.39 -0.65 -26.64
C ALA A 67 10.75 0.05 -26.85
N ALA A 68 11.26 0.76 -25.85
CA ALA A 68 12.58 1.40 -25.85
C ALA A 68 13.72 0.45 -25.44
N GLY A 69 13.42 -0.80 -25.07
CA GLY A 69 14.40 -1.77 -24.58
C GLY A 69 14.74 -1.62 -23.09
N GLU A 70 13.97 -0.82 -22.35
CA GLU A 70 14.18 -0.62 -20.92
C GLU A 70 13.44 -1.68 -20.11
N SER A 71 14.10 -2.22 -19.08
CA SER A 71 13.51 -3.20 -18.17
C SER A 71 12.76 -2.45 -17.06
N VAL A 72 11.45 -2.65 -16.97
CA VAL A 72 10.57 -2.02 -15.98
C VAL A 72 9.87 -3.09 -15.17
N ASP A 73 9.65 -2.82 -13.88
CA ASP A 73 8.88 -3.71 -13.02
C ASP A 73 7.43 -3.83 -13.55
N LEU A 74 6.99 -5.07 -13.78
CA LEU A 74 5.71 -5.36 -14.41
C LEU A 74 4.54 -4.97 -13.50
N LEU A 75 4.66 -5.16 -12.19
CA LEU A 75 3.63 -4.75 -11.25
C LEU A 75 3.47 -3.23 -11.27
N PHE A 76 4.58 -2.50 -11.14
CA PHE A 76 4.59 -1.04 -11.17
C PHE A 76 4.00 -0.49 -12.48
N SER A 77 4.47 -0.96 -13.63
CA SER A 77 3.99 -0.50 -14.93
C SER A 77 2.50 -0.78 -15.13
N THR A 78 2.03 -1.97 -14.76
CA THR A 78 0.62 -2.34 -14.84
C THR A 78 -0.24 -1.42 -13.95
N VAL A 79 0.04 -1.32 -12.65
CA VAL A 79 -0.82 -0.51 -11.77
C VAL A 79 -0.82 0.97 -12.14
N HIS A 80 0.31 1.47 -12.66
CA HIS A 80 0.42 2.84 -13.14
C HIS A 80 -0.41 3.08 -14.41
N GLU A 81 -0.36 2.17 -15.39
CA GLU A 81 -1.21 2.22 -16.59
C GLU A 81 -2.70 2.29 -16.22
N PHE A 82 -3.10 1.57 -15.16
CA PHE A 82 -4.47 1.53 -14.67
C PHE A 82 -4.77 2.55 -13.57
N GLY A 83 -3.98 3.62 -13.46
CA GLY A 83 -4.39 4.83 -12.73
C GLY A 83 -3.92 4.94 -11.27
N LEU A 84 -3.01 4.08 -10.80
CA LEU A 84 -2.24 4.41 -9.59
C LEU A 84 -1.17 5.47 -9.93
N PRO A 85 -1.12 6.60 -9.21
CA PRO A 85 -0.06 7.59 -9.36
C PRO A 85 1.31 7.01 -9.05
N TRP A 86 2.34 7.49 -9.75
CA TRP A 86 3.72 7.34 -9.30
C TRP A 86 3.94 8.23 -8.06
N LEU A 87 4.57 7.69 -7.02
CA LEU A 87 5.02 8.44 -5.85
C LEU A 87 6.50 8.84 -6.00
N HIS A 88 6.79 10.14 -5.96
CA HIS A 88 8.15 10.66 -5.96
C HIS A 88 8.64 10.89 -4.52
N PRO A 89 9.94 10.72 -4.22
CA PRO A 89 10.47 10.97 -2.87
C PRO A 89 10.37 12.44 -2.41
N ASP A 90 10.19 13.37 -3.36
CA ASP A 90 10.01 14.79 -3.04
C ASP A 90 8.54 15.16 -2.80
N ASP A 91 7.62 14.24 -3.09
CA ASP A 91 6.23 14.42 -2.70
C ASP A 91 6.15 14.17 -1.19
N GLU A 92 5.73 15.18 -0.41
CA GLU A 92 5.12 14.89 0.89
C GLU A 92 4.09 13.80 0.63
N LEU A 93 4.05 12.70 1.40
CA LEU A 93 3.19 11.52 1.16
C LEU A 93 1.70 11.90 1.14
N THR A 94 1.27 12.53 0.06
CA THR A 94 -0.08 12.96 -0.24
C THR A 94 -0.59 11.97 -1.26
N PHE A 95 -1.45 11.07 -0.80
CA PHE A 95 -1.99 10.02 -1.64
C PHE A 95 -3.15 10.60 -2.46
N ALA A 96 -2.89 10.86 -3.74
CA ALA A 96 -3.95 11.25 -4.66
C ALA A 96 -5.00 10.12 -4.80
N PRO A 97 -6.27 10.45 -5.05
CA PRO A 97 -7.29 9.42 -5.30
C PRO A 97 -6.91 8.52 -6.49
N ALA A 98 -6.97 7.21 -6.30
CA ALA A 98 -6.74 6.22 -7.35
C ALA A 98 -8.04 6.00 -8.14
N ALA A 99 -8.17 6.67 -9.29
CA ALA A 99 -9.40 6.67 -10.07
C ALA A 99 -9.77 5.27 -10.58
N GLY A 100 -10.99 4.82 -10.30
CA GLY A 100 -11.50 3.51 -10.74
C GLY A 100 -11.06 2.32 -9.89
N TRP A 101 -10.24 2.54 -8.87
CA TRP A 101 -9.90 1.55 -7.86
C TRP A 101 -10.90 1.56 -6.71
N TRP A 102 -11.13 0.40 -6.10
CA TRP A 102 -11.98 0.24 -4.92
C TRP A 102 -11.41 -0.81 -3.99
N CYS A 103 -11.55 -0.59 -2.69
CA CYS A 103 -11.28 -1.58 -1.67
C CYS A 103 -12.61 -1.93 -1.00
N ARG A 104 -13.02 -3.18 -1.11
CA ARG A 104 -14.21 -3.72 -0.47
C ARG A 104 -13.82 -4.68 0.63
N VAL A 105 -14.63 -4.73 1.67
CA VAL A 105 -14.58 -5.82 2.65
C VAL A 105 -15.92 -6.55 2.62
N GLU A 106 -15.85 -7.84 2.32
CA GLU A 106 -16.98 -8.77 2.36
C GLU A 106 -16.82 -9.72 3.55
N GLY A 107 -17.89 -9.93 4.31
CA GLY A 107 -17.83 -10.80 5.50
C GLY A 107 -16.90 -10.26 6.60
N GLN A 108 -16.25 -11.17 7.33
CA GLN A 108 -15.43 -10.83 8.49
C GLN A 108 -13.94 -10.66 8.20
N ASP A 109 -13.40 -11.20 7.09
CA ASP A 109 -11.94 -11.28 6.89
C ASP A 109 -11.48 -11.15 5.42
N GLN A 110 -12.39 -10.86 4.48
CA GLN A 110 -12.05 -10.85 3.04
C GLN A 110 -11.95 -9.41 2.52
N ILE A 111 -10.74 -9.00 2.14
CA ILE A 111 -10.49 -7.74 1.44
C ILE A 111 -10.52 -8.02 -0.05
N THR A 112 -11.28 -7.23 -0.80
CA THR A 112 -11.25 -7.23 -2.26
C THR A 112 -10.77 -5.90 -2.76
N VAL A 113 -9.63 -5.86 -3.45
CA VAL A 113 -9.23 -4.66 -4.20
C VAL A 113 -9.65 -4.84 -5.65
N GLU A 114 -10.58 -4.00 -6.09
CA GLU A 114 -11.02 -3.89 -7.47
C GLU A 114 -10.25 -2.76 -8.17
N TRP A 115 -10.03 -2.93 -9.46
CA TRP A 115 -9.22 -2.06 -10.29
C TRP A 115 -9.92 -1.81 -11.64
N PRO A 116 -9.60 -0.74 -12.36
CA PRO A 116 -10.31 -0.34 -13.58
C PRO A 116 -9.89 -1.12 -14.84
N GLY A 117 -9.18 -2.24 -14.70
CA GLY A 117 -8.72 -3.05 -15.81
C GLY A 117 -9.83 -3.77 -16.59
N PRO A 118 -9.54 -4.36 -17.77
CA PRO A 118 -10.52 -5.07 -18.57
C PRO A 118 -11.14 -6.25 -17.79
N THR A 119 -12.44 -6.46 -17.92
CA THR A 119 -13.15 -7.59 -17.30
C THR A 119 -12.50 -8.92 -17.72
N GLY A 120 -11.98 -9.67 -16.75
CA GLY A 120 -11.26 -10.92 -16.98
C GLY A 120 -9.74 -10.84 -16.77
N TYR A 121 -9.18 -9.66 -16.51
CA TYR A 121 -7.82 -9.53 -15.99
C TYR A 121 -7.86 -9.48 -14.45
N PRO A 122 -7.29 -10.48 -13.76
CA PRO A 122 -7.32 -10.52 -12.31
C PRO A 122 -6.12 -9.76 -11.75
N PHE A 123 -6.26 -8.45 -11.61
CA PHE A 123 -5.79 -7.82 -10.37
C PHE A 123 -6.95 -7.81 -9.36
N LEU A 124 -7.71 -8.91 -9.34
CA LEU A 124 -8.65 -9.23 -8.29
C LEU A 124 -7.83 -9.84 -7.17
N PHE A 125 -7.49 -8.97 -6.24
CA PHE A 125 -7.03 -9.34 -4.92
C PHE A 125 -8.23 -9.91 -4.17
N ASP A 126 -8.55 -11.19 -4.36
CA ASP A 126 -9.33 -11.90 -3.34
C ASP A 126 -8.38 -12.22 -2.20
N LEU A 127 -8.26 -11.27 -1.27
CA LEU A 127 -7.32 -11.31 -0.18
C LEU A 127 -8.06 -11.82 1.05
N ASP A 128 -7.92 -13.12 1.31
CA ASP A 128 -8.16 -13.70 2.63
C ASP A 128 -7.02 -13.25 3.57
N LEU A 129 -7.00 -11.95 3.86
CA LEU A 129 -5.98 -11.30 4.68
C LEU A 129 -6.53 -11.07 6.09
N PRO A 130 -5.94 -11.68 7.13
CA PRO A 130 -6.12 -11.16 8.47
C PRO A 130 -5.53 -9.75 8.51
N TRP A 131 -6.37 -8.74 8.78
CA TRP A 131 -5.89 -7.36 8.90
C TRP A 131 -5.45 -7.03 10.34
N PRO A 132 -4.47 -6.13 10.52
CA PRO A 132 -4.03 -5.72 11.84
C PRO A 132 -5.17 -5.11 12.68
N PRO A 133 -5.12 -5.23 14.01
CA PRO A 133 -6.08 -4.55 14.89
C PRO A 133 -6.16 -3.04 14.57
N GLY A 134 -7.40 -2.55 14.38
CA GLY A 134 -7.67 -1.15 14.06
C GLY A 134 -7.59 -0.79 12.58
N TRP A 135 -7.21 -1.71 11.69
CA TRP A 135 -7.12 -1.43 10.24
C TRP A 135 -8.48 -1.09 9.66
N TRP A 136 -9.49 -1.92 9.94
CA TRP A 136 -10.85 -1.69 9.46
C TRP A 136 -11.44 -0.39 9.98
N ASP A 137 -11.23 -0.08 11.26
CA ASP A 137 -11.71 1.18 11.86
C ASP A 137 -11.03 2.39 11.22
N ALA A 138 -9.72 2.31 10.94
CA ALA A 138 -8.98 3.36 10.25
C ALA A 138 -9.48 3.57 8.81
N ALA A 139 -9.63 2.49 8.03
CA ALA A 139 -10.16 2.53 6.67
C ALA A 139 -11.57 3.13 6.62
N ARG A 140 -12.45 2.69 7.53
CA ARG A 140 -13.82 3.18 7.64
C ARG A 140 -13.90 4.64 8.07
N ALA A 141 -13.08 5.06 9.03
CA ALA A 141 -13.08 6.44 9.52
C ALA A 141 -12.61 7.43 8.44
N ARG A 142 -11.67 7.02 7.59
CA ARG A 142 -11.14 7.83 6.48
C ARG A 142 -11.98 7.71 5.20
N GLY A 143 -12.70 6.61 5.02
CA GLY A 143 -13.43 6.30 3.78
C GLY A 143 -12.54 5.83 2.64
N PHE A 144 -11.26 5.55 2.91
CA PHE A 144 -10.29 5.04 1.94
C PHE A 144 -9.19 4.25 2.65
N VAL A 145 -8.48 3.44 1.86
CA VAL A 145 -7.22 2.79 2.22
C VAL A 145 -6.12 3.34 1.33
N VAL A 146 -4.89 3.38 1.82
CA VAL A 146 -3.74 3.68 0.97
C VAL A 146 -3.24 2.38 0.36
N LEU A 147 -3.28 2.28 -0.96
CA LEU A 147 -2.66 1.17 -1.68
C LEU A 147 -1.29 1.61 -2.18
N LEU A 148 -0.28 0.80 -1.92
CA LEU A 148 1.09 0.99 -2.39
C LEU A 148 1.51 -0.27 -3.14
N CYS A 149 1.95 -0.10 -4.38
CA CYS A 149 2.32 -1.18 -5.28
C CYS A 149 3.71 -0.92 -5.80
N GLY A 150 4.60 -1.89 -5.65
CA GLY A 150 5.98 -1.74 -6.10
C GLY A 150 6.97 -2.49 -5.26
N ARG A 151 8.23 -2.10 -5.38
CA ARG A 151 9.37 -2.81 -4.83
C ARG A 151 9.53 -2.53 -3.33
N PHE A 152 8.99 -3.41 -2.47
CA PHE A 152 9.19 -3.32 -1.02
C PHE A 152 10.09 -4.46 -0.53
N ALA A 153 11.32 -4.15 -0.14
CA ALA A 153 12.10 -5.11 0.62
C ALA A 153 11.50 -5.20 2.04
N SER A 154 10.70 -6.23 2.28
CA SER A 154 10.17 -6.68 3.58
C SER A 154 10.04 -5.58 4.64
N LEU A 155 8.86 -4.94 4.73
CA LEU A 155 8.56 -3.84 5.68
C LEU A 155 8.79 -4.18 7.17
N GLY A 156 9.11 -5.43 7.51
CA GLY A 156 9.44 -5.88 8.87
C GLY A 156 10.90 -5.67 9.30
N GLU A 157 11.84 -5.36 8.40
CA GLU A 157 13.27 -5.27 8.74
C GLU A 157 13.78 -3.83 8.98
N ARG A 158 13.03 -2.83 8.55
CA ARG A 158 13.42 -1.41 8.59
C ARG A 158 12.22 -0.53 8.89
N GLU A 159 12.49 0.73 9.25
CA GLU A 159 11.45 1.74 9.39
C GLU A 159 10.66 1.86 8.08
N PRO A 160 9.33 1.64 8.10
CA PRO A 160 8.55 1.53 6.87
C PRO A 160 8.61 2.78 6.00
N TYR A 161 8.70 3.97 6.61
CA TYR A 161 8.85 5.22 5.90
C TYR A 161 10.14 5.24 5.06
N ASP A 162 11.28 4.87 5.63
CA ASP A 162 12.57 4.84 4.93
C ASP A 162 12.55 3.83 3.76
N VAL A 163 11.86 2.70 3.93
CA VAL A 163 11.68 1.71 2.86
C VAL A 163 10.84 2.29 1.72
N LEU A 164 9.75 2.99 2.02
CA LEU A 164 8.92 3.63 1.02
C LEU A 164 9.66 4.75 0.29
N MET A 165 10.39 5.60 1.01
CA MET A 165 11.16 6.69 0.39
C MET A 165 12.25 6.15 -0.52
N ALA A 166 12.93 5.07 -0.12
CA ALA A 166 13.90 4.40 -0.99
C ALA A 166 13.24 3.80 -2.25
N ALA A 167 12.09 3.14 -2.09
CA ALA A 167 11.34 2.58 -3.22
C ALA A 167 10.81 3.65 -4.19
N ALA A 168 10.34 4.79 -3.65
CA ALA A 168 9.94 5.96 -4.42
C ALA A 168 11.13 6.56 -5.19
N ALA A 169 12.28 6.73 -4.53
CA ALA A 169 13.48 7.27 -5.15
C ALA A 169 14.04 6.41 -6.28
N ASP A 170 13.87 5.09 -6.18
CA ASP A 170 14.22 4.15 -7.25
C ASP A 170 13.19 4.12 -8.39
N GLY A 171 12.14 4.94 -8.34
CA GLY A 171 11.09 5.01 -9.35
C GLY A 171 10.20 3.76 -9.41
N GLY A 172 10.24 2.93 -8.37
CA GLY A 172 9.60 1.62 -8.33
C GLY A 172 8.39 1.56 -7.42
N LEU A 173 7.72 2.69 -7.17
CA LEU A 173 6.60 2.79 -6.24
C LEU A 173 5.42 3.58 -6.82
N ALA A 174 4.29 2.91 -7.00
CA ALA A 174 3.02 3.54 -7.31
C ALA A 174 2.10 3.48 -6.09
N GLY A 175 1.28 4.50 -5.87
CA GLY A 175 0.43 4.53 -4.69
C GLY A 175 -0.65 5.61 -4.71
N GLY A 176 -1.77 5.32 -4.06
CA GLY A 176 -2.89 6.25 -4.01
C GLY A 176 -3.94 5.90 -2.96
N ALA A 177 -4.84 6.85 -2.71
CA ALA A 177 -6.00 6.67 -1.86
C ALA A 177 -7.08 5.92 -2.63
N VAL A 178 -7.35 4.68 -2.24
CA VAL A 178 -8.37 3.81 -2.82
C VAL A 178 -9.63 3.88 -1.96
N PRO A 179 -10.78 4.31 -2.52
CA PRO A 179 -12.05 4.34 -1.82
C PRO A 179 -12.37 3.03 -1.10
N PHE A 180 -12.90 3.13 0.13
CA PHE A 180 -13.21 1.97 0.97
C PHE A 180 -14.71 1.80 1.16
N GLU A 181 -15.22 0.61 0.85
CA GLU A 181 -16.62 0.22 1.06
C GLU A 181 -16.73 -1.03 1.94
N SER A 182 -17.46 -0.94 3.06
CA SER A 182 -17.81 -2.11 3.85
C SER A 182 -19.23 -2.55 3.52
N ARG A 183 -19.40 -3.72 2.88
CA ARG A 183 -20.73 -4.36 2.76
C ARG A 183 -20.88 -5.36 3.90
N ARG A 184 -21.45 -4.91 5.02
CA ARG A 184 -21.97 -5.88 5.99
C ARG A 184 -23.22 -6.51 5.39
N GLY A 185 -23.17 -7.82 5.14
CA GLY A 185 -24.38 -8.62 4.99
C GLY A 185 -25.27 -8.36 6.21
N VAL A 186 -26.48 -7.87 5.96
CA VAL A 186 -27.52 -7.70 6.96
C VAL A 186 -28.04 -9.08 7.37
#